data_AF-A0A924TL43-F1
#
_entry.id   AF-A0A924TL43-F1
#
_cell.length_a   1.000
_cell.length_b   1.000
_cell.length_c   1.000
_cell.angle_alpha   90.00
_cell.angle_beta   90.00
_cell.angle_gamma   90.00
#
_symmetry.space_group_name_H-M   'P 1'
#
loop_
_entity.id
_entity.type
_entity.pdbx_description
1 polymer ?
#
loop_
_entity_poly.entity_id
_entity_poly.type
_entity_poly.pdbx_seq_one_letter_code
_entity_poly.pdbx_strand_id
1 'polypeptide(L)'
;MTMSIDADCYTLSDPPRVFDLQNKLGEGSAYHFQHGIYLDHVSPKLPTLSDGWQQRLICIARSSVRAYFLEPNDAAVSKMARAEPRDVRWVRAGLAAELVSLPMLKLRMRDTDFLDVKEQSTALGALASLSLSSGGAVD
;
A
#
# COMPACT_ATOMS: atom_id res chain seq x y z
N MET A 1 -15.42 -0.83 -11.85
CA MET A 1 -14.67 -0.89 -10.58
C MET A 1 -13.52 -1.86 -10.77
N THR A 2 -12.30 -1.49 -10.40
CA THR A 2 -11.18 -2.44 -10.38
C THR A 2 -11.15 -3.03 -8.98
N MET A 3 -11.71 -4.23 -8.80
CA MET A 3 -11.50 -4.99 -7.57
C MET A 3 -10.13 -5.66 -7.66
N SER A 4 -9.32 -5.47 -6.62
CA SER A 4 -8.14 -6.30 -6.36
C SER A 4 -8.62 -7.52 -5.59
N ILE A 5 -8.19 -8.70 -6.05
CA ILE A 5 -8.55 -10.01 -5.47
C ILE A 5 -7.37 -10.60 -4.67
N ASP A 6 -6.21 -9.99 -4.82
CA ASP A 6 -4.95 -10.23 -4.15
C ASP A 6 -4.85 -9.41 -2.86
N ALA A 7 -4.38 -10.06 -1.79
CA ALA A 7 -4.05 -9.41 -0.53
C ALA A 7 -2.56 -9.63 -0.21
N ASP A 8 -1.74 -8.62 -0.50
CA ASP A 8 -0.31 -8.58 -0.14
C ASP A 8 -0.13 -8.68 1.38
N CYS A 9 0.39 -9.80 1.87
CA CYS A 9 0.54 -10.08 3.29
C CYS A 9 1.86 -10.77 3.62
N TYR A 10 2.29 -10.62 4.86
CA TYR A 10 3.34 -11.43 5.48
C TYR A 10 3.04 -11.66 6.96
N THR A 11 3.64 -12.69 7.54
CA THR A 11 3.52 -13.00 8.97
C THR A 11 4.44 -12.08 9.77
N LEU A 12 3.85 -11.17 10.57
CA LEU A 12 4.61 -10.12 11.26
C LEU A 12 5.71 -10.64 12.20
N SER A 13 5.43 -11.70 12.96
CA SER A 13 6.37 -12.27 13.94
C SER A 13 7.43 -13.18 13.34
N ASP A 14 7.19 -13.72 12.15
CA ASP A 14 8.08 -14.68 11.49
C ASP A 14 7.86 -14.61 9.97
N PRO A 15 8.39 -13.59 9.27
CA PRO A 15 8.05 -13.31 7.87
C PRO A 15 8.25 -14.48 6.89
N PRO A 16 9.32 -15.29 6.97
CA PRO A 16 9.49 -16.45 6.09
C PRO A 16 8.35 -17.48 6.16
N ARG A 17 7.58 -17.53 7.24
CA ARG A 17 6.46 -18.47 7.39
C ARG A 17 5.20 -18.08 6.62
N VAL A 18 5.16 -16.91 5.99
CA VAL A 18 4.03 -16.55 5.11
C VAL A 18 3.86 -17.58 3.98
N PHE A 19 4.98 -18.15 3.50
CA PHE A 19 4.98 -19.15 2.43
C PHE A 19 4.30 -20.47 2.87
N ASP A 20 4.25 -20.78 4.17
CA ASP A 20 3.51 -21.94 4.71
C ASP A 20 2.01 -21.85 4.37
N LEU A 21 1.49 -20.63 4.15
CA LEU A 21 0.08 -20.36 3.89
C LEU A 21 -0.29 -20.51 2.40
N GLN A 22 0.69 -20.60 1.50
CA GLN A 22 0.46 -20.59 0.05
C GLN A 22 -0.53 -21.68 -0.39
N ASN A 23 -0.35 -22.91 0.10
CA ASN A 23 -1.23 -24.03 -0.25
C ASN A 23 -2.68 -23.84 0.22
N LYS A 24 -2.91 -23.07 1.29
CA LYS A 24 -4.24 -22.92 1.91
C LYS A 24 -4.95 -21.63 1.51
N LEU A 25 -4.21 -20.54 1.35
CA LEU A 25 -4.75 -19.19 1.15
C LEU A 25 -4.22 -18.50 -0.11
N GLY A 26 -3.19 -19.06 -0.76
CA GLY A 26 -2.57 -18.48 -1.95
C GLY A 26 -3.41 -18.61 -3.21
N GLU A 27 -2.88 -18.06 -4.30
CA GLU A 27 -3.50 -18.15 -5.62
C GLU A 27 -3.72 -19.62 -6.02
N GLY A 28 -4.93 -19.92 -6.49
CA GLY A 28 -5.34 -21.27 -6.91
C GLY A 28 -5.63 -22.24 -5.75
N SER A 29 -5.60 -21.79 -4.50
CA SER A 29 -6.03 -22.61 -3.36
C SER A 29 -7.54 -22.85 -3.36
N ALA A 30 -8.00 -23.84 -2.59
CA ALA A 30 -9.43 -24.07 -2.37
C ALA A 30 -10.13 -22.83 -1.79
N TYR A 31 -9.44 -22.07 -0.93
CA TYR A 31 -9.94 -20.81 -0.38
C TYR A 31 -10.13 -19.76 -1.48
N HIS A 32 -9.15 -19.61 -2.38
CA HIS A 32 -9.26 -18.69 -3.51
C HIS A 32 -10.47 -19.01 -4.38
N PHE A 33 -10.67 -20.27 -4.77
CA PHE A 33 -11.82 -20.66 -5.58
C PHE A 33 -13.15 -20.45 -4.85
N GLN A 34 -13.19 -20.66 -3.54
CA GLN A 34 -14.41 -20.53 -2.74
C GLN A 34 -14.80 -19.07 -2.46
N HIS A 35 -13.82 -18.18 -2.23
CA HIS A 35 -14.06 -16.82 -1.76
C HIS A 35 -13.72 -15.73 -2.77
N GLY A 36 -13.05 -16.07 -3.88
CA GLY A 36 -12.66 -15.14 -4.93
C GLY A 36 -11.56 -14.15 -4.54
N ILE A 37 -10.90 -14.37 -3.40
CA ILE A 37 -9.74 -13.61 -2.93
C ILE A 37 -8.64 -14.55 -2.47
N TYR A 38 -7.38 -14.12 -2.60
CA TYR A 38 -6.22 -14.90 -2.18
C TYR A 38 -5.17 -14.03 -1.49
N LEU A 39 -4.37 -14.67 -0.65
CA LEU A 39 -3.20 -14.08 0.00
C LEU A 39 -2.03 -14.12 -0.96
N ASP A 40 -1.52 -12.95 -1.35
CA ASP A 40 -0.24 -12.84 -2.03
C ASP A 40 0.86 -12.67 -0.99
N HIS A 41 1.84 -13.56 -1.02
CA HIS A 41 2.84 -13.66 0.03
C HIS A 41 4.04 -12.77 -0.33
N VAL A 42 4.21 -11.69 0.42
CA VAL A 42 5.23 -10.69 0.13
C VAL A 42 6.34 -10.68 1.17
N SER A 43 7.51 -10.20 0.77
CA SER A 43 8.57 -9.88 1.73
C SER A 43 8.24 -8.56 2.45
N PRO A 44 8.55 -8.41 3.75
CA PRO A 44 8.41 -7.12 4.44
C PRO A 44 9.29 -6.01 3.86
N LYS A 45 10.27 -6.36 3.02
CA LYS A 45 11.14 -5.42 2.30
C LYS A 45 10.63 -5.07 0.90
N LEU A 46 9.54 -5.69 0.45
CA LEU A 46 8.97 -5.43 -0.87
C LEU A 46 8.46 -3.98 -1.03
N PRO A 47 7.74 -3.38 -0.06
CA PRO A 47 7.24 -2.03 -0.23
C PRO A 47 8.28 -0.98 0.18
N THR A 48 8.47 0.04 -0.66
CA THR A 48 9.08 1.32 -0.27
C THR A 48 8.12 2.07 0.65
N LEU A 49 8.54 2.38 1.88
CA LEU A 49 7.70 2.99 2.92
C LEU A 49 8.48 4.07 3.67
N SER A 50 7.76 5.05 4.21
CA SER A 50 8.37 6.10 5.03
C SER A 50 8.81 5.57 6.40
N ASP A 51 9.82 6.21 6.97
CA ASP A 51 10.35 5.84 8.27
C ASP A 51 9.27 5.75 9.35
N GLY A 52 9.41 4.75 10.21
CA GLY A 52 8.49 4.49 11.31
C GLY A 52 7.07 4.06 10.92
N TRP A 53 6.87 3.54 9.71
CA TRP A 53 5.57 3.02 9.29
C TRP A 53 5.06 1.88 10.18
N GLN A 54 5.96 1.06 10.74
CA GLN A 54 5.56 -0.06 11.60
C GLN A 54 4.83 0.41 12.85
N GLN A 55 5.15 1.59 13.39
CA GLN A 55 4.44 2.15 14.57
C GLN A 55 3.06 2.72 14.21
N ARG A 56 2.77 2.91 12.91
CA ARG A 56 1.50 3.46 12.41
C ARG A 56 0.55 2.38 11.88
N LEU A 57 0.91 1.10 12.03
CA LEU A 57 0.07 0.00 11.59
C LEU A 57 -1.27 -0.01 12.32
N ILE A 58 -2.35 -0.15 11.54
CA ILE A 58 -3.70 -0.31 12.05
C ILE A 58 -3.91 -1.79 12.38
N CYS A 59 -4.08 -2.11 13.66
CA CYS A 59 -4.32 -3.47 14.13
C CYS A 59 -5.83 -3.78 14.17
N ILE A 60 -6.23 -4.83 13.45
CA ILE A 60 -7.56 -5.44 13.57
C ILE A 60 -7.40 -6.82 14.21
N ALA A 61 -7.93 -6.98 15.43
CA ALA A 61 -7.93 -8.25 16.15
C ALA A 61 -9.25 -9.00 15.94
N ARG A 62 -9.15 -10.31 15.68
CA ARG A 62 -10.27 -11.25 15.55
C ARG A 62 -9.89 -12.58 16.18
N SER A 63 -10.58 -12.99 17.23
CA SER A 63 -10.35 -14.27 17.93
C SER A 63 -8.86 -14.55 18.15
N SER A 64 -8.24 -15.44 17.35
CA SER A 64 -6.84 -15.85 17.44
C SER A 64 -5.89 -15.13 16.46
N VAL A 65 -6.38 -14.21 15.64
CA VAL A 65 -5.63 -13.54 14.57
C VAL A 65 -5.59 -12.04 14.80
N ARG A 66 -4.39 -11.45 14.63
CA ARG A 66 -4.18 -10.00 14.54
C ARG A 66 -3.67 -9.69 13.14
N ALA A 67 -4.43 -8.89 12.40
CA ALA A 67 -4.04 -8.37 11.09
C ALA A 67 -3.59 -6.92 11.24
N TYR A 68 -2.46 -6.59 10.64
CA TYR A 68 -1.86 -5.26 10.68
C TYR A 68 -1.88 -4.68 9.28
N PHE A 69 -2.54 -3.53 9.12
CA PHE A 69 -2.69 -2.85 7.84
C PHE A 69 -1.87 -1.57 7.85
N LEU A 70 -1.26 -1.25 6.71
CA LEU A 70 -0.76 0.11 6.48
C LEU A 70 -1.91 1.09 6.63
N GLU A 71 -1.65 2.22 7.29
CA GLU A 71 -2.59 3.31 7.23
C GLU A 71 -2.57 3.95 5.82
N PRO A 72 -3.63 4.70 5.43
CA PRO A 72 -3.81 5.10 4.03
C PRO A 72 -2.67 5.93 3.43
N ASN A 73 -1.98 6.75 4.22
CA ASN A 73 -0.92 7.62 3.71
C ASN A 73 0.40 6.87 3.43
N ASP A 74 0.73 5.83 4.19
CA ASP A 74 1.87 4.94 4.04
C ASP A 74 1.63 4.01 2.85
N ALA A 75 0.40 3.50 2.72
CA ALA A 75 -0.03 2.79 1.52
C ALA A 75 0.09 3.71 0.28
N ALA A 76 -0.31 4.97 0.39
CA ALA A 76 -0.16 5.94 -0.68
C ALA A 76 1.32 6.23 -1.00
N VAL A 77 2.21 6.39 0.00
CA VAL A 77 3.65 6.55 -0.23
C VAL A 77 4.21 5.37 -1.02
N SER A 78 3.90 4.13 -0.63
CA SER A 78 4.36 2.93 -1.34
C SER A 78 3.83 2.84 -2.78
N LYS A 79 2.58 3.28 -2.99
CA LYS A 79 1.98 3.38 -4.33
C LYS A 79 2.64 4.46 -5.17
N MET A 80 2.93 5.62 -4.59
CA MET A 80 3.61 6.71 -5.30
C MET A 80 5.07 6.37 -5.61
N ALA A 81 5.74 5.54 -4.79
CA ALA A 81 7.07 5.02 -5.10
C ALA A 81 7.09 4.22 -6.41
N ARG A 82 6.12 3.31 -6.61
CA ARG A 82 5.94 2.57 -7.87
C ARG A 82 5.43 3.46 -9.02
N ALA A 83 4.60 4.44 -8.70
CA ALA A 83 4.01 5.43 -9.62
C ALA A 83 3.30 4.82 -10.86
N GLU A 84 2.80 3.60 -10.77
CA GLU A 84 2.05 3.01 -11.87
C GLU A 84 0.74 3.79 -12.12
N PRO A 85 0.20 3.81 -13.35
CA PRO A 85 -1.04 4.52 -13.64
C PRO A 85 -2.21 4.14 -12.73
N ARG A 86 -2.28 2.87 -12.29
CA ARG A 86 -3.30 2.40 -11.33
C ARG A 86 -3.09 2.93 -9.91
N ASP A 87 -1.84 3.08 -9.50
CA ASP A 87 -1.47 3.58 -8.17
C ASP A 87 -1.78 5.06 -8.05
N VAL A 88 -1.42 5.85 -9.06
CA VAL A 88 -1.76 7.28 -9.11
C VAL A 88 -3.28 7.49 -9.09
N ARG A 89 -4.05 6.65 -9.81
CA ARG A 89 -5.52 6.68 -9.74
C ARG A 89 -6.05 6.36 -8.34
N TRP A 90 -5.50 5.34 -7.68
CA TRP A 90 -5.88 4.96 -6.32
C TRP A 90 -5.62 6.10 -5.33
N VAL A 91 -4.44 6.72 -5.39
CA VAL A 91 -4.08 7.84 -4.50
C VAL A 91 -4.95 9.07 -4.77
N ARG A 92 -5.21 9.39 -6.05
CA ARG A 92 -6.10 10.51 -6.41
C ARG A 92 -7.54 10.29 -5.91
N ALA A 93 -8.06 9.07 -6.00
CA ALA A 93 -9.37 8.74 -5.43
C ALA A 93 -9.38 8.86 -3.89
N GLY A 94 -8.31 8.39 -3.22
CA GLY A 94 -8.15 8.54 -1.78
C GLY A 94 -8.06 10.00 -1.31
N LEU A 95 -7.40 10.86 -2.08
CA LEU A 95 -7.36 12.31 -1.84
C LEU A 95 -8.75 12.95 -1.97
N ALA A 96 -9.47 12.62 -3.05
CA ALA A 96 -10.82 13.14 -3.30
C ALA A 96 -11.84 12.69 -2.23
N ALA A 97 -11.64 11.51 -1.66
CA ALA A 97 -12.45 10.96 -0.57
C ALA A 97 -11.97 11.37 0.83
N GLU A 98 -10.96 12.24 0.94
CA GLU A 98 -10.35 12.69 2.21
C GLU A 98 -9.78 11.55 3.10
N LEU A 99 -9.54 10.38 2.51
CA LEU A 99 -8.91 9.22 3.19
C LEU A 99 -7.38 9.31 3.16
N VAL A 100 -6.84 10.04 2.19
CA VAL A 100 -5.41 10.31 2.01
C VAL A 100 -5.19 11.82 2.11
N SER A 101 -4.12 12.24 2.77
CA SER A 101 -3.80 13.65 3.01
C SER A 101 -2.56 14.08 2.23
N LEU A 102 -2.72 15.03 1.29
CA LEU A 102 -1.59 15.52 0.49
C LEU A 102 -0.46 16.14 1.35
N PRO A 103 -0.74 16.94 2.41
CA PRO A 103 0.31 17.38 3.33
C PRO A 103 1.06 16.23 4.00
N MET A 104 0.34 15.18 4.43
CA MET A 104 0.95 14.00 5.06
C MET A 104 1.82 13.22 4.08
N LEU A 105 1.37 13.05 2.84
CA LEU A 105 2.16 12.43 1.76
C LEU A 105 3.46 13.20 1.54
N LYS A 106 3.38 14.53 1.40
CA LYS A 106 4.55 15.40 1.22
C LYS A 106 5.55 15.29 2.38
N LEU A 107 5.04 15.25 3.61
CA LEU A 107 5.88 15.06 4.79
C LEU A 107 6.59 13.71 4.73
N ARG A 108 5.84 12.62 4.57
CA ARG A 108 6.38 11.27 4.65
C ARG A 108 7.30 10.88 3.49
N MET A 109 7.06 11.42 2.29
CA MET A 109 7.96 11.21 1.15
C MET A 109 9.34 11.84 1.34
N ARG A 110 9.51 12.79 2.27
CA ARG A 110 10.85 13.33 2.63
C ARG A 110 11.65 12.34 3.45
N ASP A 111 10.98 11.57 4.29
CA ASP A 111 11.56 10.60 5.22
C ASP A 111 11.41 9.16 4.70
N THR A 112 11.34 8.99 3.38
CA THR A 112 11.22 7.68 2.73
C THR A 112 12.57 7.29 2.15
N ASP A 113 13.06 6.11 2.53
CA ASP A 113 14.21 5.48 1.89
C ASP A 113 13.75 4.78 0.61
N PHE A 114 13.99 5.44 -0.53
CA PHE A 114 13.63 4.92 -1.85
C PHE A 114 14.64 3.89 -2.32
N LEU A 115 14.20 2.96 -3.18
CA LEU A 115 15.05 1.91 -3.74
C LEU A 115 16.28 2.48 -4.46
N ASP A 116 16.08 3.54 -5.25
CA ASP A 116 17.12 4.27 -5.94
C ASP A 116 16.67 5.71 -6.30
N VAL A 117 17.59 6.48 -6.89
CA VAL A 117 17.34 7.86 -7.32
C VAL A 117 16.24 7.94 -8.40
N LYS A 118 16.07 6.89 -9.20
CA LYS A 118 15.05 6.85 -10.26
C LYS A 118 13.67 6.69 -9.66
N GLU A 119 13.51 5.78 -8.69
CA GLU A 119 12.26 5.59 -7.94
C GLU A 119 11.90 6.89 -7.22
N GLN A 120 12.85 7.51 -6.52
CA GLN A 120 12.63 8.79 -5.84
C GLN A 120 12.15 9.88 -6.80
N SER A 121 12.85 10.06 -7.93
CA SER A 121 12.48 11.08 -8.93
C SER A 121 11.09 10.84 -9.52
N THR A 122 10.77 9.57 -9.83
CA THR A 122 9.46 9.16 -10.34
C THR A 122 8.36 9.46 -9.33
N ALA A 123 8.59 9.11 -8.07
CA ALA A 123 7.63 9.31 -6.99
C ALA A 123 7.35 10.79 -6.73
N LEU A 124 8.40 11.63 -6.69
CA LEU A 124 8.28 13.08 -6.50
C LEU A 124 7.60 13.76 -7.70
N GLY A 125 7.90 13.33 -8.93
CA GLY A 125 7.22 13.81 -10.13
C GLY A 125 5.73 13.48 -10.11
N ALA A 126 5.37 12.26 -9.72
CA ALA A 126 3.99 11.84 -9.57
C ALA A 126 3.26 12.64 -8.46
N LEU A 127 3.90 12.91 -7.31
CA LEU A 127 3.35 13.75 -6.25
C LEU A 127 3.10 15.20 -6.70
N ALA A 128 4.02 15.77 -7.48
CA ALA A 128 3.87 17.11 -8.04
C ALA A 128 2.64 17.18 -8.96
N SER A 129 2.42 16.15 -9.79
CA SER A 129 1.27 16.07 -10.69
C SER A 129 -0.08 16.07 -9.95
N LEU A 130 -0.15 15.51 -8.73
CA LEU A 130 -1.35 15.52 -7.89
C LEU A 130 -1.65 16.90 -7.31
N SER A 131 -0.61 17.67 -6.97
CA SER A 131 -0.73 19.04 -6.47
C SER A 131 -1.26 20.00 -7.53
N LEU A 132 -0.88 19.80 -8.80
CA LEU A 132 -1.38 20.60 -9.92
C LEU A 132 -2.86 20.31 -10.24
N SER A 133 -3.29 19.05 -10.08
CA SER A 133 -4.69 18.66 -10.35
C SER A 133 -5.71 19.06 -9.29
N SER A 134 -5.26 19.39 -8.07
CA SER A 134 -6.16 19.78 -6.95
C SER A 134 -6.52 21.27 -6.97
N GLY A 135 -5.87 22.09 -7.81
CA GLY A 135 -6.17 23.52 -7.96
C GLY A 135 -7.28 23.85 -8.97
N GLY A 136 -7.98 22.85 -9.52
CA GLY A 136 -8.95 23.03 -10.62
C GLY A 136 -10.43 22.87 -10.24
N ALA A 137 -10.77 22.81 -8.95
CA ALA A 137 -12.17 22.69 -8.50
C ALA A 137 -12.57 23.93 -7.69
N VAL A 138 -12.61 25.07 -8.36
CA VAL A 138 -13.40 26.24 -7.94
C VAL A 138 -14.01 26.82 -9.21
N ASP A 139 -15.26 26.48 -9.47
CA ASP A 139 -16.30 27.30 -10.11
C ASP A 139 -17.66 26.62 -9.94
#